data_AF-A0AAW0X262-F1
#
_entry.id   AF-A0AAW0X262-F1
#
_cell.length_a   1.000
_cell.length_b   1.000
_cell.length_c   1.000
_cell.angle_alpha   90.00
_cell.angle_beta   90.00
_cell.angle_gamma   90.00
#
_symmetry.space_group_name_H-M   'P 1'
#
loop_
_entity.id
_entity.type
_entity.pdbx_description
1 polymer ?
#
loop_
_entity_poly.entity_id
_entity_poly.type
_entity_poly.pdbx_seq_one_letter_code
_entity_poly.pdbx_strand_id
1 'polypeptide(L)'
;LLGWTKCSDQLEFFLCSMYVPICTVGFANEAIPPCRSVCEAARLGCEPLLAKFNIPWPTNLQCHTLPVYDRGVCITPQAIIASDVKPRPSQEQVPCECRQQRPLRQGLYTKLHFDYVLRGSVKSVDTYGELTLTTVLVKEVVKAGRVLVLTATDAYLWTNRSCICPPLSINQDYLLLGWEDFTNSRLLYLDGSVALPYKKKYVRKILKWEGVTMPPPTPSLQPLLAPLPSTLGPLQPRIQMGNHKKKRKRRRKNNQLKKQINKQRRKERRRSKTEREAL
;
A
#
# COMPACT_ATOMS: atom_id res chain seq x y z
N LEU A 1 10.78 -7.09 1.83
CA LEU A 1 9.56 -7.94 1.78
C LEU A 1 9.38 -8.83 3.01
N LEU A 2 10.43 -9.52 3.51
CA LEU A 2 10.30 -10.56 4.55
C LEU A 2 10.30 -10.09 6.02
N GLY A 3 10.77 -8.88 6.33
CA GLY A 3 10.91 -8.45 7.73
C GLY A 3 9.60 -8.24 8.50
N TRP A 4 8.45 -8.15 7.83
CA TRP A 4 7.14 -7.86 8.44
C TRP A 4 6.22 -9.08 8.50
N THR A 5 6.50 -10.12 7.71
CA THR A 5 5.58 -11.26 7.59
C THR A 5 5.76 -12.23 8.74
N LYS A 6 7.02 -12.51 9.13
CA LYS A 6 7.37 -13.57 10.10
C LYS A 6 6.52 -14.83 9.89
N CYS A 7 6.39 -15.24 8.62
CA CYS A 7 5.57 -16.37 8.21
C CYS A 7 6.10 -17.72 8.72
N SER A 8 7.40 -17.78 9.08
CA SER A 8 8.02 -18.90 9.77
C SER A 8 9.20 -18.40 10.60
N ASP A 9 9.31 -18.91 11.83
CA ASP A 9 10.46 -18.63 12.71
C ASP A 9 11.77 -19.25 12.18
N GLN A 10 11.67 -20.19 11.24
CA GLN A 10 12.81 -20.87 10.62
C GLN A 10 13.33 -20.14 9.38
N LEU A 11 12.58 -19.19 8.82
CA LEU A 11 12.88 -18.59 7.52
C LEU A 11 14.21 -17.84 7.53
N GLU A 12 14.49 -17.03 8.56
CA GLU A 12 15.70 -16.23 8.63
C GLU A 12 16.95 -17.13 8.67
N PHE A 13 16.98 -18.08 9.60
CA PHE A 13 18.05 -19.06 9.69
C PHE A 13 18.21 -19.86 8.39
N PHE A 14 17.11 -20.30 7.79
CA PHE A 14 17.12 -21.04 6.53
C PHE A 14 17.77 -20.24 5.39
N LEU A 15 17.35 -18.98 5.20
CA LEU A 15 17.91 -18.15 4.13
C LEU A 15 19.38 -17.78 4.40
N CYS A 16 19.73 -17.51 5.65
CA CYS A 16 21.12 -17.27 6.03
C CYS A 16 22.00 -18.50 5.76
N SER A 17 21.58 -19.70 6.16
CA SER A 17 22.35 -20.93 5.93
C SER A 17 22.43 -21.32 4.44
N MET A 18 21.44 -20.95 3.62
CA MET A 18 21.46 -21.20 2.17
C MET A 18 22.37 -20.22 1.40
N TYR A 19 22.33 -18.93 1.74
CA TYR A 19 23.03 -17.87 0.98
C TYR A 19 24.34 -17.40 1.63
N VAL A 20 24.49 -17.61 2.93
CA VAL A 20 25.64 -17.22 3.75
C VAL A 20 26.06 -18.42 4.62
N PRO A 21 26.48 -19.53 3.98
CA PRO A 21 26.76 -20.76 4.71
C PRO A 21 27.96 -20.61 5.64
N ILE A 22 27.99 -21.45 6.68
CA ILE A 22 29.10 -21.52 7.61
C ILE A 22 30.27 -22.24 6.94
N CYS A 23 31.45 -21.61 6.96
CA CYS A 23 32.70 -22.20 6.50
C CYS A 23 33.54 -22.62 7.70
N THR A 24 34.08 -23.83 7.70
CA THR A 24 35.05 -24.29 8.72
C THR A 24 36.34 -24.72 8.04
N VAL A 25 37.47 -24.60 8.75
CA VAL A 25 38.82 -24.79 8.20
C VAL A 25 39.04 -26.22 7.65
N GLY A 26 38.25 -27.20 8.12
CA GLY A 26 38.26 -28.60 7.63
C GLY A 26 37.26 -28.92 6.51
N PHE A 27 36.39 -27.99 6.13
CA PHE A 27 35.37 -28.14 5.09
C PHE A 27 35.47 -27.03 4.04
N ALA A 28 36.70 -26.69 3.63
CA ALA A 28 36.98 -25.55 2.76
C ALA A 28 36.25 -25.60 1.40
N ASN A 29 35.85 -26.79 0.94
CA ASN A 29 35.24 -26.99 -0.37
C ASN A 29 33.75 -27.36 -0.33
N GLU A 30 33.15 -27.59 0.86
CA GLU A 30 31.76 -28.02 0.97
C GLU A 30 31.08 -27.37 2.19
N ALA A 31 30.23 -26.39 1.92
CA ALA A 31 29.46 -25.69 2.94
C ALA A 31 28.42 -26.61 3.57
N ILE A 32 28.25 -26.54 4.89
CA ILE A 32 27.25 -27.36 5.59
C ILE A 32 25.85 -26.79 5.32
N PRO A 33 24.94 -27.54 4.68
CA PRO A 33 23.60 -27.05 4.35
C PRO A 33 22.65 -27.09 5.56
N PRO A 34 21.53 -26.34 5.52
CA PRO A 34 20.46 -26.52 6.49
C PRO A 34 19.82 -27.91 6.36
N CYS A 35 19.34 -28.45 7.48
CA CYS A 35 18.58 -29.68 7.46
C CYS A 35 17.24 -29.50 6.71
N ARG A 36 16.79 -30.55 6.04
CA ARG A 36 15.51 -30.57 5.30
C ARG A 36 14.32 -30.08 6.13
N SER A 37 14.24 -30.47 7.40
CA SER A 37 13.16 -30.07 8.32
C SER A 37 13.06 -28.56 8.52
N VAL A 38 14.19 -27.85 8.51
CA VAL A 38 14.25 -26.39 8.63
C VAL A 38 13.66 -25.73 7.37
N CYS A 39 14.04 -26.23 6.19
CA CYS A 39 13.46 -25.78 4.93
C CYS A 39 11.96 -26.05 4.86
N GLU A 40 11.51 -27.25 5.23
CA GLU A 40 10.10 -27.61 5.19
C GLU A 40 9.26 -26.71 6.11
N ALA A 41 9.75 -26.39 7.31
CA ALA A 41 9.10 -25.47 8.22
C ALA A 41 9.09 -24.01 7.69
N ALA A 42 10.15 -23.56 7.01
CA ALA A 42 10.18 -22.26 6.35
C ALA A 42 9.19 -22.19 5.17
N ARG A 43 9.19 -23.23 4.33
CA ARG A 43 8.32 -23.37 3.17
C ARG A 43 6.86 -23.42 3.58
N LEU A 44 6.50 -24.25 4.56
CA LEU A 44 5.13 -24.43 5.04
C LEU A 44 4.49 -23.09 5.43
N GLY A 45 5.23 -22.23 6.13
CA GLY A 45 4.72 -20.92 6.56
C GLY A 45 4.69 -19.88 5.45
N CYS A 46 5.70 -19.85 4.57
CA CYS A 46 5.95 -18.73 3.67
C CYS A 46 5.57 -18.97 2.21
N GLU A 47 5.53 -20.21 1.74
CA GLU A 47 5.08 -20.56 0.39
C GLU A 47 3.65 -20.08 0.09
N PRO A 48 2.67 -20.18 1.01
CA PRO A 48 1.32 -19.66 0.77
C PRO A 48 1.28 -18.16 0.49
N LEU A 49 2.16 -17.38 1.12
CA LEU A 49 2.28 -15.94 0.87
C LEU A 49 2.88 -15.67 -0.51
N LEU A 50 3.91 -16.41 -0.91
CA LEU A 50 4.51 -16.28 -2.24
C LEU A 50 3.49 -16.65 -3.33
N ALA A 51 2.77 -17.76 -3.14
CA ALA A 51 1.73 -18.23 -4.03
C ALA A 51 0.60 -17.18 -4.20
N LYS A 52 0.28 -16.40 -3.17
CA LYS A 52 -0.70 -15.30 -3.26
C LYS A 52 -0.33 -14.26 -4.33
N PHE A 53 0.96 -14.06 -4.57
CA PHE A 53 1.49 -13.17 -5.61
C PHE A 53 1.97 -13.92 -6.86
N ASN A 54 1.53 -15.17 -7.04
CA ASN A 54 1.96 -16.07 -8.12
C ASN A 54 3.49 -16.26 -8.19
N ILE A 55 4.15 -16.18 -7.04
CA ILE A 55 5.58 -16.48 -6.91
C ILE A 55 5.68 -17.92 -6.41
N PRO A 56 6.22 -18.87 -7.20
CA PRO A 56 6.43 -20.23 -6.74
C PRO A 56 7.56 -20.28 -5.70
N TRP A 57 7.60 -21.35 -4.90
CA TRP A 57 8.78 -21.61 -4.08
C TRP A 57 10.01 -21.80 -4.99
N PRO A 58 11.11 -21.03 -4.79
CA PRO A 58 12.25 -21.05 -5.71
C PRO A 58 12.90 -22.43 -5.85
N THR A 59 13.30 -22.77 -7.07
CA THR A 59 13.94 -24.07 -7.37
C THR A 59 15.20 -24.32 -6.55
N ASN A 60 16.00 -23.27 -6.31
CA ASN A 60 17.21 -23.36 -5.50
C ASN A 60 16.95 -23.50 -3.99
N LEU A 61 15.69 -23.42 -3.55
CA LEU A 61 15.28 -23.61 -2.16
C LEU A 61 14.45 -24.90 -1.97
N GLN A 62 14.41 -25.80 -2.96
CA GLN A 62 13.61 -27.02 -2.88
C GLN A 62 14.09 -27.96 -1.76
N CYS A 63 13.24 -28.21 -0.76
CA CYS A 63 13.65 -28.93 0.45
C CYS A 63 14.11 -30.38 0.21
N HIS A 64 13.66 -31.03 -0.87
CA HIS A 64 14.03 -32.44 -1.14
C HIS A 64 15.50 -32.63 -1.50
N THR A 65 16.19 -31.57 -1.95
CA THR A 65 17.63 -31.60 -2.25
C THR A 65 18.48 -31.55 -0.99
N LEU A 66 17.89 -31.13 0.14
CA LEU A 66 18.59 -30.99 1.41
C LEU A 66 18.67 -32.34 2.16
N PRO A 67 19.76 -32.56 2.91
CA PRO A 67 19.96 -33.77 3.70
C PRO A 67 18.99 -33.86 4.88
N VAL A 68 18.73 -35.10 5.29
CA VAL A 68 18.09 -35.43 6.56
C VAL A 68 19.21 -35.82 7.55
N TYR A 69 19.08 -35.44 8.82
CA TYR A 69 20.13 -35.58 9.84
C TYR A 69 20.63 -37.02 10.01
N ASP A 70 19.78 -38.02 9.76
CA ASP A 70 20.13 -39.45 9.80
C ASP A 70 20.94 -39.93 8.58
N ARG A 71 21.05 -39.11 7.53
CA ARG A 71 21.62 -39.47 6.21
C ARG A 71 22.71 -38.51 5.71
N GLY A 72 23.14 -37.55 6.52
CA GLY A 72 24.18 -36.58 6.15
C GLY A 72 24.40 -35.50 7.20
N VAL A 73 25.39 -34.62 6.97
CA VAL A 73 25.72 -33.50 7.86
C VAL A 73 24.86 -32.29 7.48
N CYS A 74 24.13 -31.74 8.45
CA CYS A 74 23.31 -30.54 8.25
C CYS A 74 23.12 -29.75 9.56
N ILE A 75 22.75 -28.48 9.43
CA ILE A 75 22.56 -27.58 10.58
C ILE A 75 21.09 -27.22 10.85
N THR A 76 20.77 -27.06 12.13
CA THR A 76 19.50 -26.50 12.63
C THR A 76 19.78 -25.32 13.57
N PRO A 77 18.81 -24.43 13.84
CA PRO A 77 19.04 -23.27 14.71
C PRO A 77 19.49 -23.64 16.14
N GLN A 78 19.04 -24.80 16.63
CA GLN A 78 19.39 -25.30 17.97
C GLN A 78 20.88 -25.66 18.11
N ALA A 79 21.60 -25.86 17.00
CA ALA A 79 23.03 -26.07 17.03
C ALA A 79 23.84 -24.78 17.26
N ILE A 80 23.22 -23.60 17.09
CA ILE A 80 23.85 -22.28 17.24
C ILE A 80 23.36 -21.54 18.48
N ILE A 81 22.08 -21.72 18.83
CA ILE A 81 21.45 -21.08 19.98
C ILE A 81 21.38 -22.10 21.11
N ALA A 82 22.10 -21.86 22.21
CA ALA A 82 21.98 -22.66 23.44
C ALA A 82 20.50 -22.84 23.82
N SER A 83 20.18 -24.05 24.28
CA SER A 83 18.87 -24.70 24.37
C SER A 83 17.76 -24.04 25.23
N ASP A 84 17.83 -22.74 25.50
CA ASP A 84 16.84 -22.02 26.31
C ASP A 84 15.65 -21.46 25.51
N VAL A 85 15.53 -21.79 24.22
CA VAL A 85 14.35 -21.42 23.42
C VAL A 85 13.20 -22.38 23.75
N LYS A 86 12.45 -22.05 24.80
CA LYS A 86 11.17 -22.68 25.10
C LYS A 86 10.29 -22.59 23.83
N PRO A 87 9.76 -23.71 23.31
CA PRO A 87 8.91 -23.67 22.12
C PRO A 87 7.80 -22.64 22.35
N ARG A 88 7.68 -21.68 21.43
CA ARG A 88 6.62 -20.67 21.48
C ARG A 88 5.30 -21.44 21.60
N PRO A 89 4.51 -21.23 22.66
CA PRO A 89 3.23 -21.93 22.78
C PRO A 89 2.45 -21.67 21.49
N SER A 90 1.89 -22.75 20.92
CA SER A 90 1.01 -22.68 19.76
C SER A 90 0.06 -21.50 19.98
N GLN A 91 0.20 -20.46 19.15
CA GLN A 91 -0.52 -19.22 19.35
C GLN A 91 -2.01 -19.50 19.21
N GLU A 92 -2.65 -19.74 20.35
CA GLU A 92 -4.09 -19.70 20.49
C GLU A 92 -4.52 -18.31 20.01
N GLN A 93 -5.40 -18.27 19.01
CA GLN A 93 -5.78 -17.03 18.33
C GLN A 93 -6.45 -16.11 19.34
N VAL A 94 -5.68 -15.22 19.98
CA VAL A 94 -6.23 -14.21 20.88
C VAL A 94 -7.20 -13.36 20.05
N PRO A 95 -8.49 -13.27 20.45
CA PRO A 95 -9.46 -12.45 19.74
C PRO A 95 -8.97 -11.00 19.65
N CYS A 96 -9.16 -10.37 18.50
CA CYS A 96 -8.61 -9.04 18.29
C CYS A 96 -9.42 -7.96 18.98
N GLU A 97 -8.78 -7.29 19.94
CA GLU A 97 -9.35 -6.15 20.65
C GLU A 97 -9.24 -4.88 19.81
N CYS A 98 -10.21 -4.68 18.92
CA CYS A 98 -10.26 -3.47 18.11
C CYS A 98 -10.82 -2.28 18.91
N ARG A 99 -10.14 -1.13 18.82
CA ARG A 99 -10.68 0.14 19.32
C ARG A 99 -11.97 0.50 18.61
N GLN A 100 -12.97 0.95 19.36
CA GLN A 100 -14.24 1.37 18.79
C GLN A 100 -14.05 2.51 17.78
N GLN A 101 -14.59 2.32 16.57
CA GLN A 101 -14.50 3.30 15.49
C GLN A 101 -15.22 4.59 15.85
N ARG A 102 -14.52 5.73 15.70
CA ARG A 102 -15.13 7.06 15.82
C ARG A 102 -15.93 7.39 14.56
N PRO A 103 -17.07 8.09 14.67
CA PRO A 103 -17.85 8.48 13.51
C PRO A 103 -17.04 9.43 12.60
N LEU A 104 -17.14 9.21 11.28
CA LEU A 104 -16.44 10.03 10.30
C LEU A 104 -16.99 11.46 10.28
N ARG A 105 -16.18 12.38 10.81
CA ARG A 105 -16.42 13.83 10.83
C ARG A 105 -15.25 14.55 10.14
N GLN A 106 -15.49 15.78 9.67
CA GLN A 106 -14.47 16.57 8.98
C GLN A 106 -13.19 16.77 9.80
N GLY A 107 -13.34 17.04 11.11
CA GLY A 107 -12.20 17.22 12.01
C GLY A 107 -11.33 15.97 12.11
N LEU A 108 -11.93 14.78 12.21
CA LEU A 108 -11.20 13.51 12.21
C LEU A 108 -10.47 13.28 10.89
N TYR A 109 -11.19 13.46 9.78
CA TYR A 109 -10.66 13.29 8.43
C TYR A 109 -9.44 14.18 8.17
N THR A 110 -9.56 15.47 8.50
CA THR A 110 -8.49 16.45 8.30
C THR A 110 -7.33 16.21 9.26
N LYS A 111 -7.59 15.78 10.51
CA LYS A 111 -6.55 15.53 11.50
C LYS A 111 -5.68 14.31 11.15
N LEU A 112 -6.31 13.23 10.66
CA LEU A 112 -5.62 11.96 10.42
C LEU A 112 -4.88 11.89 9.08
N HIS A 113 -5.14 12.83 8.16
CA HIS A 113 -4.43 12.92 6.87
C HIS A 113 -4.37 11.57 6.13
N PHE A 114 -5.53 10.98 5.84
CA PHE A 114 -5.59 9.75 5.05
C PHE A 114 -5.05 10.00 3.65
N ASP A 115 -4.13 9.13 3.20
CA ASP A 115 -3.51 9.19 1.88
C ASP A 115 -4.48 8.74 0.80
N TYR A 116 -5.24 7.67 1.08
CA TYR A 116 -6.23 7.10 0.16
C TYR A 116 -7.64 7.06 0.75
N VAL A 117 -8.62 7.12 -0.14
CA VAL A 117 -10.02 6.79 0.14
C VAL A 117 -10.56 5.94 -1.00
N LEU A 118 -10.91 4.69 -0.69
CA LEU A 118 -11.35 3.69 -1.67
C LEU A 118 -12.75 3.19 -1.33
N ARG A 119 -13.58 2.99 -2.34
CA ARG A 119 -14.76 2.14 -2.24
C ARG A 119 -14.42 0.78 -2.84
N GLY A 120 -14.72 -0.29 -2.12
CA GLY A 120 -14.54 -1.63 -2.67
C GLY A 120 -15.26 -2.71 -1.87
N SER A 121 -15.34 -3.90 -2.47
CA SER A 121 -15.88 -5.10 -1.83
C SER A 121 -14.74 -5.96 -1.29
N VAL A 122 -14.84 -6.39 -0.03
CA VAL A 122 -13.84 -7.29 0.55
C VAL A 122 -14.02 -8.69 -0.03
N LYS A 123 -12.97 -9.25 -0.62
CA LYS A 123 -12.96 -10.60 -1.21
C LYS A 123 -12.39 -11.65 -0.27
N SER A 124 -11.27 -11.33 0.37
CA SER A 124 -10.60 -12.26 1.31
C SER A 124 -9.80 -11.48 2.36
N VAL A 125 -9.54 -12.16 3.48
CA VAL A 125 -8.64 -11.71 4.55
C VAL A 125 -7.75 -12.92 4.86
N ASP A 126 -6.49 -12.84 4.43
CA ASP A 126 -5.54 -13.95 4.50
C ASP A 126 -4.38 -13.60 5.45
N THR A 127 -4.10 -14.45 6.43
CA THR A 127 -3.04 -14.22 7.44
C THR A 127 -1.84 -15.13 7.19
N TYR A 128 -0.64 -14.56 7.24
CA TYR A 128 0.66 -15.19 7.03
C TYR A 128 1.61 -14.76 8.15
N GLY A 129 1.65 -15.51 9.25
CA GLY A 129 2.39 -15.13 10.46
C GLY A 129 1.84 -13.83 11.06
N GLU A 130 2.68 -12.80 11.13
CA GLU A 130 2.32 -11.46 11.63
C GLU A 130 1.80 -10.51 10.54
N LEU A 131 1.66 -10.97 9.29
CA LEU A 131 1.03 -10.18 8.21
C LEU A 131 -0.40 -10.65 7.93
N THR A 132 -1.36 -9.74 7.87
CA THR A 132 -2.67 -9.99 7.24
C THR A 132 -2.82 -9.16 5.96
N LEU A 133 -3.20 -9.83 4.86
CA LEU A 133 -3.52 -9.24 3.58
C LEU A 133 -5.04 -9.28 3.35
N THR A 134 -5.66 -8.11 3.22
CA THR A 134 -7.06 -8.01 2.81
C THR A 134 -7.13 -7.74 1.32
N THR A 135 -7.78 -8.62 0.56
CA THR A 135 -8.04 -8.44 -0.87
C THR A 135 -9.35 -7.69 -1.06
N VAL A 136 -9.30 -6.55 -1.75
CA VAL A 136 -10.48 -5.70 -2.00
C VAL A 136 -10.64 -5.48 -3.49
N LEU A 137 -11.83 -5.78 -4.03
CA LEU A 137 -12.21 -5.38 -5.39
C LEU A 137 -12.55 -3.89 -5.40
N VAL A 138 -11.72 -3.08 -6.05
CA VAL A 138 -11.88 -1.63 -6.08
C VAL A 138 -13.01 -1.25 -7.03
N LYS A 139 -14.04 -0.57 -6.50
CA LYS A 139 -15.17 -0.06 -7.28
C LYS A 139 -15.03 1.42 -7.63
N GLU A 140 -14.41 2.21 -6.75
CA GLU A 140 -14.24 3.66 -6.95
C GLU A 140 -13.03 4.16 -6.14
N VAL A 141 -12.23 5.04 -6.73
CA VAL A 141 -11.13 5.75 -6.05
C VAL A 141 -11.60 7.17 -5.74
N VAL A 142 -11.96 7.44 -4.49
CA VAL A 142 -12.50 8.74 -4.06
C VAL A 142 -11.38 9.75 -3.82
N LYS A 143 -10.26 9.26 -3.27
CA LYS A 143 -9.02 10.00 -3.10
C LYS A 143 -7.88 9.06 -3.44
N ALA A 144 -7.06 9.45 -4.42
CA ALA A 144 -5.84 8.75 -4.78
C ALA A 144 -4.66 9.34 -4.01
N GLY A 145 -3.78 8.48 -3.50
CA GLY A 145 -2.48 8.87 -3.00
C GLY A 145 -1.41 8.74 -4.09
N ARG A 146 -0.22 8.30 -3.68
CA ARG A 146 0.95 8.10 -4.54
C ARG A 146 1.05 6.67 -5.07
N VAL A 147 0.48 5.71 -4.35
CA VAL A 147 0.36 4.32 -4.82
C VAL A 147 -0.77 4.27 -5.84
N LEU A 148 -0.48 3.78 -7.05
CA LEU A 148 -1.46 3.70 -8.12
C LEU A 148 -2.49 2.62 -7.80
N VAL A 149 -3.76 3.01 -7.77
CA VAL A 149 -4.90 2.10 -7.60
C VAL A 149 -5.87 2.30 -8.76
N LEU A 150 -6.26 1.21 -9.40
CA LEU A 150 -7.20 1.21 -10.52
C LEU A 150 -8.58 0.73 -10.08
N THR A 151 -9.61 1.21 -10.76
CA THR A 151 -10.98 0.70 -10.58
C THR A 151 -11.15 -0.62 -11.32
N ALA A 152 -12.04 -1.48 -10.84
CA ALA A 152 -12.30 -2.83 -11.34
C ALA A 152 -11.10 -3.80 -11.25
N THR A 153 -10.10 -3.49 -10.41
CA THR A 153 -8.98 -4.37 -10.10
C THR A 153 -8.96 -4.72 -8.62
N ASP A 154 -8.22 -5.78 -8.27
CA ASP A 154 -7.97 -6.13 -6.88
C ASP A 154 -6.85 -5.26 -6.30
N ALA A 155 -7.06 -4.77 -5.08
CA ALA A 155 -6.08 -4.08 -4.28
C ALA A 155 -5.81 -4.87 -3.00
N TYR A 156 -4.56 -4.87 -2.56
CA TYR A 156 -4.14 -5.52 -1.32
C TYR A 156 -3.92 -4.49 -0.23
N LEU A 157 -4.63 -4.64 0.88
CA LEU A 157 -4.41 -3.84 2.08
C LEU A 157 -3.55 -4.63 3.08
N TRP A 158 -2.42 -4.04 3.46
CA TRP A 158 -1.40 -4.65 4.29
C TRP A 158 -1.61 -4.28 5.76
N THR A 159 -1.68 -5.29 6.63
CA THR A 159 -1.79 -5.13 8.08
C THR A 159 -0.64 -5.87 8.76
N ASN A 160 0.16 -5.16 9.57
CA ASN A 160 1.30 -5.75 10.29
C ASN A 160 0.90 -6.40 11.62
N ARG A 161 -0.17 -7.20 11.60
CA ARG A 161 -0.61 -8.08 12.68
C ARG A 161 -1.28 -9.29 12.07
N SER A 162 -1.43 -10.36 12.87
CA SER A 162 -2.23 -11.55 12.53
C SER A 162 -3.74 -11.30 12.40
N CYS A 163 -4.18 -10.06 12.65
CA CYS A 163 -5.57 -9.67 12.47
C CYS A 163 -5.75 -8.19 12.11
N ILE A 164 -6.94 -7.91 11.62
CA ILE A 164 -7.33 -6.61 11.08
C ILE A 164 -8.21 -5.83 12.06
N CYS A 165 -7.88 -4.56 12.25
CA CYS A 165 -8.73 -3.61 12.94
C CYS A 165 -8.78 -2.33 12.11
N PRO A 166 -9.98 -1.79 11.81
CA PRO A 166 -11.32 -2.31 12.14
C PRO A 166 -11.66 -3.66 11.48
N PRO A 167 -12.56 -4.48 12.05
CA PRO A 167 -12.95 -5.75 11.45
C PRO A 167 -13.70 -5.52 10.13
N LEU A 168 -13.47 -6.41 9.16
CA LEU A 168 -14.09 -6.36 7.83
C LEU A 168 -14.84 -7.67 7.57
N SER A 169 -16.06 -7.56 7.07
CA SER A 169 -16.83 -8.71 6.59
C SER A 169 -16.55 -8.97 5.11
N ILE A 170 -16.39 -10.24 4.74
CA ILE A 170 -16.26 -10.66 3.35
C ILE A 170 -17.55 -10.38 2.58
N ASN A 171 -17.46 -10.08 1.28
CA ASN A 171 -18.55 -9.73 0.37
C ASN A 171 -19.31 -8.44 0.71
N GLN A 172 -18.80 -7.65 1.65
CA GLN A 172 -19.39 -6.38 2.05
C GLN A 172 -18.71 -5.20 1.34
N ASP A 173 -19.52 -4.23 0.89
CA ASP A 173 -19.05 -2.97 0.32
C ASP A 173 -18.67 -1.98 1.41
N TYR A 174 -17.41 -1.56 1.41
CA TYR A 174 -16.88 -0.57 2.34
C TYR A 174 -16.39 0.69 1.63
N LEU A 175 -16.42 1.79 2.37
CA LEU A 175 -15.57 2.95 2.16
C LEU A 175 -14.40 2.84 3.13
N LEU A 176 -13.20 2.65 2.58
CA LEU A 176 -11.95 2.37 3.28
C LEU A 176 -11.04 3.60 3.19
N LEU A 177 -10.59 4.07 4.34
CA LEU A 177 -9.65 5.18 4.48
C LEU A 177 -8.41 4.68 5.21
N GLY A 178 -7.23 5.01 4.68
CA GLY A 178 -5.97 4.56 5.24
C GLY A 178 -4.78 5.36 4.73
N TRP A 179 -3.60 4.79 4.91
CA TRP A 179 -2.31 5.39 4.57
C TRP A 179 -1.55 4.53 3.59
N GLU A 180 -0.52 5.10 2.99
CA GLU A 180 0.31 4.41 2.02
C GLU A 180 1.75 4.29 2.50
N ASP A 181 2.34 3.12 2.31
CA ASP A 181 3.79 2.98 2.28
C ASP A 181 4.21 3.07 0.81
N PHE A 182 4.47 4.30 0.37
CA PHE A 182 4.88 4.59 -1.00
C PHE A 182 6.19 3.87 -1.37
N THR A 183 7.12 3.73 -0.43
CA THR A 183 8.44 3.12 -0.69
C THR A 183 8.30 1.67 -1.12
N ASN A 184 7.35 0.95 -0.55
CA ASN A 184 7.08 -0.46 -0.89
C ASN A 184 5.84 -0.63 -1.77
N SER A 185 5.22 0.45 -2.25
CA SER A 185 3.98 0.44 -3.04
C SER A 185 2.82 -0.29 -2.35
N ARG A 186 2.60 -0.04 -1.05
CA ARG A 186 1.58 -0.74 -0.25
C ARG A 186 0.49 0.20 0.24
N LEU A 187 -0.75 -0.27 0.18
CA LEU A 187 -1.86 0.34 0.91
C LEU A 187 -1.90 -0.27 2.31
N LEU A 188 -1.94 0.55 3.35
CA LEU A 188 -1.87 0.11 4.74
C LEU A 188 -3.25 0.16 5.41
N TYR A 189 -3.59 -0.92 6.10
CA TYR A 189 -4.79 -1.01 6.95
C TYR A 189 -4.35 -1.25 8.40
N LEU A 190 -4.37 -0.18 9.20
CA LEU A 190 -3.75 -0.13 10.53
C LEU A 190 -4.74 0.35 11.59
N ASP A 191 -4.32 0.31 12.87
CA ASP A 191 -5.05 0.87 14.01
C ASP A 191 -5.22 2.39 13.86
N GLY A 192 -6.30 2.81 13.21
CA GLY A 192 -6.56 4.20 12.84
C GLY A 192 -7.21 4.33 11.48
N SER A 193 -7.10 3.30 10.64
CA SER A 193 -7.86 3.18 9.41
C SER A 193 -9.36 3.21 9.71
N VAL A 194 -10.13 3.70 8.75
CA VAL A 194 -11.59 3.81 8.89
C VAL A 194 -12.24 2.94 7.83
N ALA A 195 -13.13 2.06 8.28
CA ALA A 195 -13.92 1.20 7.42
C ALA A 195 -15.39 1.40 7.72
N LEU A 196 -16.11 1.99 6.77
CA LEU A 196 -17.54 2.25 6.90
C LEU A 196 -18.31 1.44 5.87
N PRO A 197 -19.40 0.75 6.24
CA PRO A 197 -20.32 0.24 5.25
C PRO A 197 -20.71 1.34 4.27
N TYR A 198 -20.58 1.05 2.98
CA TYR A 198 -20.64 2.07 1.95
C TYR A 198 -22.01 2.77 1.94
N LYS A 199 -21.99 4.11 1.98
CA LYS A 199 -23.16 4.97 1.76
C LYS A 199 -22.74 6.16 0.91
N LYS A 200 -23.48 6.46 -0.17
CA LYS A 200 -23.21 7.59 -1.10
C LYS A 200 -22.97 8.94 -0.37
N LYS A 201 -23.59 9.14 0.79
CA LYS A 201 -23.42 10.36 1.61
C LYS A 201 -21.98 10.61 2.06
N TYR A 202 -21.18 9.56 2.29
CA TYR A 202 -19.81 9.71 2.75
C TYR A 202 -18.88 10.23 1.66
N VAL A 203 -19.01 9.71 0.44
CA VAL A 203 -18.27 10.20 -0.74
C VAL A 203 -18.52 11.69 -0.96
N ARG A 204 -19.78 12.12 -0.97
CA ARG A 204 -20.13 13.55 -1.11
C ARG A 204 -19.50 14.43 -0.03
N LYS A 205 -19.45 13.96 1.21
CA LYS A 205 -18.81 14.69 2.33
C LYS A 205 -17.30 14.81 2.11
N ILE A 206 -16.64 13.71 1.76
CA ILE A 206 -15.19 13.68 1.54
C ILE A 206 -14.80 14.58 0.37
N LEU A 207 -15.50 14.48 -0.77
CA LEU A 207 -15.25 15.35 -1.92
C LEU A 207 -15.42 16.83 -1.58
N LYS A 208 -16.42 17.17 -0.75
CA LYS A 208 -16.59 18.53 -0.21
C LYS A 208 -15.41 18.96 0.66
N TRP A 209 -14.88 18.08 1.51
CA TRP A 209 -13.75 18.38 2.40
C TRP A 209 -12.43 18.51 1.63
N GLU A 210 -12.25 17.75 0.56
CA GLU A 210 -11.13 17.86 -0.39
C GLU A 210 -11.25 19.08 -1.33
N GLY A 211 -12.36 19.85 -1.25
CA GLY A 211 -12.58 21.02 -2.09
C GLY A 211 -12.91 20.70 -3.55
N VAL A 212 -13.24 19.44 -3.85
CA VAL A 212 -13.65 18.99 -5.19
C VAL A 212 -15.15 19.25 -5.36
N THR A 213 -15.50 20.23 -6.20
CA THR A 213 -16.89 20.42 -6.62
C THR A 213 -17.29 19.27 -7.53
N MET A 214 -18.20 18.41 -7.06
CA MET A 214 -18.84 17.38 -7.89
C MET A 214 -19.35 18.03 -9.19
N PRO A 215 -19.02 17.50 -10.38
CA PRO A 215 -19.71 17.94 -11.59
C PRO A 215 -21.22 17.67 -11.42
N PRO A 216 -22.10 18.58 -11.90
CA PRO A 216 -23.53 18.32 -11.90
C PRO A 216 -23.81 17.01 -12.63
N PRO A 217 -24.85 16.24 -12.25
CA PRO A 217 -25.21 15.02 -12.96
C PRO A 217 -25.45 15.38 -14.43
N THR A 218 -24.61 14.84 -15.31
CA THR A 218 -24.76 15.03 -16.75
C THR A 218 -26.10 14.42 -17.14
N PRO A 219 -27.07 15.18 -17.69
CA PRO A 219 -28.26 14.58 -18.25
C PRO A 219 -27.84 13.60 -19.34
N SER A 220 -28.46 12.41 -19.34
CA SER A 220 -28.22 11.35 -20.31
C SER A 220 -28.37 11.91 -21.72
N LEU A 221 -27.25 12.08 -22.43
CA LEU A 221 -27.27 12.30 -23.87
C LEU A 221 -27.65 10.97 -24.52
N GLN A 222 -28.89 10.89 -24.98
CA GLN A 222 -29.32 9.85 -25.91
C GLN A 222 -28.47 9.96 -27.20
N PRO A 223 -28.10 8.85 -27.85
CA PRO A 223 -27.32 8.92 -29.07
C PRO A 223 -28.22 9.38 -30.23
N LEU A 224 -28.08 10.64 -30.64
CA LEU A 224 -28.51 11.07 -31.96
C LEU A 224 -27.43 10.65 -32.96
N LEU A 225 -27.62 9.49 -33.61
CA LEU A 225 -26.94 9.24 -34.88
C LEU A 225 -27.58 10.16 -35.93
N ALA A 226 -26.84 11.19 -36.34
CA ALA A 226 -27.10 11.90 -37.58
C ALA A 226 -25.90 11.67 -38.52
N PRO A 227 -26.12 11.30 -39.80
CA PRO A 227 -25.04 11.10 -40.75
C PRO A 227 -24.41 12.44 -41.20
N LEU A 228 -23.10 12.45 -41.39
CA LEU A 228 -22.34 13.59 -41.93
C LEU A 228 -22.76 13.90 -43.38
N PRO A 229 -22.95 15.18 -43.74
CA PRO A 229 -22.81 15.64 -45.11
C PRO A 229 -21.42 16.24 -45.34
N SER A 230 -20.76 15.74 -46.38
CA SER A 230 -19.57 16.30 -47.02
C SER A 230 -19.92 17.61 -47.70
N THR A 231 -19.23 18.72 -47.40
CA THR A 231 -18.80 19.75 -48.38
C THR A 231 -18.09 20.90 -47.66
N LEU A 232 -16.87 21.20 -48.13
CA LEU A 232 -16.06 22.35 -47.74
C LEU A 232 -16.52 23.59 -48.52
N GLY A 233 -16.80 24.68 -47.79
CA GLY A 233 -17.07 26.02 -48.32
C GLY A 233 -16.60 27.11 -47.33
N PRO A 234 -16.30 28.34 -47.78
CA PRO A 234 -15.20 29.14 -47.23
C PRO A 234 -15.51 29.97 -45.98
N LEU A 235 -14.45 30.24 -45.23
CA LEU A 235 -14.37 31.03 -44.00
C LEU A 235 -14.74 32.52 -44.21
N GLN A 236 -15.63 33.03 -43.36
CA GLN A 236 -15.70 34.46 -43.01
C GLN A 236 -15.54 34.65 -41.49
N PRO A 237 -14.85 35.71 -41.03
CA PRO A 237 -14.43 35.85 -39.64
C PRO A 237 -15.52 36.45 -38.76
N ARG A 238 -15.94 35.71 -37.72
CA ARG A 238 -16.81 36.24 -36.65
C ARG A 238 -15.97 36.83 -35.53
N ILE A 239 -15.97 38.16 -35.43
CA ILE A 239 -15.39 38.93 -34.33
C ILE A 239 -16.12 38.57 -33.03
N GLN A 240 -15.44 37.92 -32.08
CA GLN A 240 -15.94 37.76 -30.72
C GLN A 240 -15.42 38.88 -29.82
N MET A 241 -16.30 39.83 -29.50
CA MET A 241 -16.14 40.70 -28.33
C MET A 241 -16.50 39.94 -27.05
N GLY A 242 -15.54 39.84 -26.12
CA GLY A 242 -15.73 39.32 -24.76
C GLY A 242 -14.52 38.50 -24.30
N ASN A 243 -13.77 38.79 -23.23
CA ASN A 243 -14.10 39.46 -21.99
C ASN A 243 -12.78 40.02 -21.39
N HIS A 244 -12.34 41.19 -21.87
CA HIS A 244 -11.06 41.83 -21.49
C HIS A 244 -10.90 42.00 -19.97
N LYS A 245 -12.01 42.16 -19.22
CA LYS A 245 -12.01 42.32 -17.75
C LYS A 245 -11.56 41.04 -17.01
N LYS A 246 -11.99 39.83 -17.45
CA LYS A 246 -11.55 38.55 -16.85
C LYS A 246 -10.07 38.26 -17.12
N LYS A 247 -9.56 38.58 -18.31
CA LYS A 247 -8.14 38.41 -18.68
C LYS A 247 -7.24 39.38 -17.90
N ARG A 248 -7.68 40.63 -17.68
CA ARG A 248 -6.97 41.63 -16.83
C ARG A 248 -6.94 41.20 -15.35
N LYS A 249 -8.04 40.65 -14.81
CA LYS A 249 -8.11 40.17 -13.41
C LYS A 249 -7.21 38.95 -13.16
N ARG A 250 -7.16 37.99 -14.12
CA ARG A 250 -6.20 36.86 -14.08
C ARG A 250 -4.74 37.33 -14.14
N ARG A 251 -4.40 38.30 -15.02
CA ARG A 251 -3.04 38.86 -15.09
C ARG A 251 -2.62 39.56 -13.79
N ARG A 252 -3.51 40.33 -13.15
CA ARG A 252 -3.22 40.96 -11.84
C ARG A 252 -2.96 39.92 -10.73
N LYS A 253 -3.77 38.85 -10.67
CA LYS A 253 -3.61 37.78 -9.67
C LYS A 253 -2.30 36.99 -9.88
N ASN A 254 -1.93 36.70 -11.13
CA ASN A 254 -0.66 36.04 -11.45
C ASN A 254 0.56 36.92 -11.14
N ASN A 255 0.48 38.24 -11.36
CA ASN A 255 1.56 39.16 -11.00
C ASN A 255 1.74 39.30 -9.48
N GLN A 256 0.64 39.22 -8.71
CA GLN A 256 0.70 39.28 -7.24
C GLN A 256 1.32 37.99 -6.65
N LEU A 257 0.96 36.82 -7.20
CA LEU A 257 1.57 35.54 -6.82
C LEU A 257 3.07 35.49 -7.14
N LYS A 258 3.48 35.98 -8.32
CA LYS A 258 4.91 36.10 -8.68
C LYS A 258 5.70 37.01 -7.73
N LYS A 259 5.09 38.12 -7.29
CA LYS A 259 5.72 39.02 -6.29
C LYS A 259 5.88 38.34 -4.92
N GLN A 260 4.92 37.53 -4.48
CA GLN A 260 5.01 36.78 -3.22
C GLN A 260 6.11 35.72 -3.26
N ILE A 261 6.19 34.93 -4.35
CA ILE A 261 7.22 33.91 -4.54
C ILE A 261 8.63 34.55 -4.55
N ASN A 262 8.81 35.67 -5.25
CA ASN A 262 10.11 36.36 -5.28
C ASN A 262 10.49 36.96 -3.92
N LYS A 263 9.52 37.42 -3.12
CA LYS A 263 9.77 37.91 -1.74
C LYS A 263 10.22 36.78 -0.83
N GLN A 264 9.61 35.60 -0.96
CA GLN A 264 9.94 34.41 -0.17
C GLN A 264 11.35 33.88 -0.51
N ARG A 265 11.68 33.78 -1.80
CA ARG A 265 13.04 33.43 -2.27
C ARG A 265 14.12 34.41 -1.79
N ARG A 266 13.83 35.72 -1.74
CA ARG A 266 14.76 36.72 -1.19
C ARG A 266 14.97 36.54 0.32
N LYS A 267 13.92 36.14 1.05
CA LYS A 267 14.00 35.89 2.49
C LYS A 267 14.81 34.63 2.80
N GLU A 268 14.61 33.57 2.02
CA GLU A 268 15.41 32.34 2.09
C GLU A 268 16.88 32.58 1.76
N ARG A 269 17.18 33.33 0.68
CA ARG A 269 18.57 33.70 0.33
C ARG A 269 19.26 34.54 1.40
N ARG A 270 18.52 35.39 2.13
CA ARG A 270 19.08 36.13 3.27
C ARG A 270 19.36 35.20 4.44
N ARG A 271 18.42 34.29 4.77
CA ARG A 271 18.57 33.32 5.85
C ARG A 271 19.77 32.38 5.61
N SER A 272 19.92 31.88 4.38
CA SER A 272 21.06 31.05 3.99
C SER A 272 22.40 31.81 3.99
N LYS A 273 22.37 33.15 3.84
CA LYS A 273 23.57 33.97 3.91
C LYS A 273 23.97 34.23 5.37
N THR A 274 23.01 34.49 6.25
CA THR A 274 23.24 34.64 7.70
C THR A 274 23.71 33.32 8.34
N GLU A 275 23.19 32.17 7.91
CA GLU A 275 23.67 30.85 8.38
C GLU A 275 25.09 30.51 7.92
N ARG A 276 25.53 31.04 6.77
CA ARG A 276 26.90 30.85 6.27
C ARG A 276 27.92 31.82 6.88
N GLU A 277 27.48 32.94 7.44
CA GLU A 277 28.35 33.91 8.15
C GLU A 277 28.47 33.58 9.65
N ALA A 278 27.74 32.58 10.14
CA ALA A 278 27.74 32.11 11.54
C ALA A 278 28.52 30.78 11.74
N LEU A 279 29.15 30.27 10.69
CA LEU A 279 30.06 29.12 10.65
C LEU A 279 31.47 29.61 10.30
#